data_AF-A0A2N2MKI3-F1
#
_entry.id   AF-A0A2N2MKI3-F1
#
_cell.length_a   1.000
_cell.length_b   1.000
_cell.length_c   1.000
_cell.angle_alpha   90.00
_cell.angle_beta   90.00
_cell.angle_gamma   90.00
#
_symmetry.space_group_name_H-M   'P 1'
#
loop_
_entity.id
_entity.type
_entity.pdbx_description
1 polymer ?
#
loop_
_entity_poly.entity_id
_entity_poly.type
_entity_poly.pdbx_seq_one_letter_code
_entity_poly.pdbx_strand_id
1 'polypeptide(L)'
;MSLKKKLLLPLILVLSVFVLTACSSAYIDALNPAIDEFNNATSALNAQIDIVNADNAKFTDPQWVADTETQLALVRGAGQALKSLPAPDSDEYTKLSGLVEQLGDATIEAADAYSAAIKSGDVSRISDANPSMDKINELLPQINAEVGRLSE
;
A
#
# COMPACT_ATOMS: atom_id res chain seq x y z
N MET A 1 -8.83 16.59 -29.51
CA MET A 1 -7.79 15.58 -29.23
C MET A 1 -8.15 14.96 -27.89
N SER A 2 -8.77 13.77 -27.90
CA SER A 2 -9.27 13.13 -26.68
C SER A 2 -8.08 12.54 -25.93
N LEU A 3 -7.63 13.21 -24.87
CA LEU A 3 -6.73 12.61 -23.89
C LEU A 3 -7.45 11.39 -23.33
N LYS A 4 -7.04 10.19 -23.74
CA LYS A 4 -7.44 8.96 -23.05
C LYS A 4 -7.12 9.20 -21.58
N LYS A 5 -8.16 9.34 -20.75
CA LYS A 5 -8.02 9.37 -19.29
C LYS A 5 -7.25 8.11 -18.90
N LYS A 6 -5.96 8.25 -18.61
CA LYS A 6 -5.18 7.19 -17.97
C LYS A 6 -5.70 7.14 -16.55
N LEU A 7 -6.70 6.31 -16.33
CA LEU A 7 -7.25 6.06 -15.01
C LEU A 7 -6.17 5.44 -14.14
N LEU A 8 -6.04 5.97 -12.94
CA LEU A 8 -5.30 5.29 -11.89
C LEU A 8 -5.99 4.01 -11.49
N LEU A 9 -5.20 2.97 -11.29
CA LEU A 9 -5.68 1.76 -10.66
C LEU A 9 -5.89 2.05 -9.17
N PRO A 10 -7.11 1.90 -8.63
CA PRO A 10 -7.29 1.91 -7.18
C PRO A 10 -6.61 0.68 -6.56
N LEU A 11 -6.11 0.81 -5.34
CA LEU A 11 -5.69 -0.36 -4.56
C LEU A 11 -6.92 -1.18 -4.20
N ILE A 12 -6.90 -2.48 -4.52
CA ILE A 12 -7.93 -3.40 -4.06
C ILE A 12 -7.62 -3.73 -2.60
N LEU A 13 -8.30 -3.03 -1.69
CA LEU A 13 -8.07 -3.17 -0.24
C LEU A 13 -8.93 -4.26 0.36
N VAL A 14 -8.36 -5.46 0.52
CA VAL A 14 -8.83 -6.44 1.50
C VAL A 14 -7.65 -7.32 1.95
N LEU A 15 -6.78 -6.79 2.82
CA LEU A 15 -6.00 -7.67 3.69
C LEU A 15 -6.78 -7.82 5.00
N SER A 16 -7.57 -8.90 5.10
CA SER A 16 -8.26 -9.24 6.34
C SER A 16 -7.26 -9.93 7.25
N VAL A 17 -6.81 -9.23 8.30
CA VAL A 17 -6.00 -9.84 9.35
C VAL A 17 -6.87 -10.90 10.04
N PHE A 18 -6.64 -12.17 9.70
CA PHE A 18 -7.15 -13.25 10.52
C PHE A 18 -6.38 -13.20 11.84
N VAL A 19 -7.10 -12.99 12.94
CA VAL A 19 -6.51 -13.06 14.27
C VAL A 19 -6.10 -14.52 14.50
N LEU A 20 -4.83 -14.81 14.21
CA LEU A 20 -4.12 -16.06 14.52
C LEU A 20 -4.04 -16.22 16.05
N THR A 21 -5.19 -16.51 16.66
CA THR A 21 -5.38 -16.53 18.13
C THR A 21 -4.84 -17.79 18.80
N ALA A 22 -4.48 -18.84 18.05
CA ALA A 22 -4.15 -20.14 18.63
C ALA A 22 -2.64 -20.36 18.92
N CYS A 23 -1.73 -19.66 18.21
CA CYS A 23 -0.27 -19.83 18.33
C CYS A 23 0.49 -18.54 17.97
N SER A 24 0.23 -17.40 18.62
CA SER A 24 0.85 -16.13 18.20
C SER A 24 2.39 -16.18 18.36
N SER A 25 3.08 -16.08 17.23
CA SER A 25 4.52 -15.80 17.19
C SER A 25 4.73 -14.31 17.42
N ALA A 26 5.92 -13.95 17.93
CA ALA A 26 6.30 -12.54 18.06
C ALA A 26 6.26 -11.81 16.70
N TYR A 27 6.45 -12.56 15.62
CA TYR A 27 6.31 -12.09 14.24
C TYR A 27 4.86 -11.71 13.90
N ILE A 28 3.89 -12.56 14.18
CA ILE A 28 2.46 -12.29 13.90
C ILE A 28 1.92 -11.16 14.78
N ASP A 29 2.34 -11.10 16.04
CA ASP A 29 1.98 -10.00 16.94
C ASP A 29 2.47 -8.65 16.44
N ALA A 30 3.62 -8.60 15.76
CA ALA A 30 4.13 -7.40 15.11
C ALA A 30 3.49 -7.12 13.74
N LEU A 31 3.14 -8.17 12.98
CA LEU A 31 2.55 -8.05 11.65
C LEU A 31 1.15 -7.40 11.70
N ASN A 32 0.31 -7.81 12.64
CA ASN A 32 -1.08 -7.35 12.73
C ASN A 32 -1.21 -5.80 12.77
N PRO A 33 -0.55 -5.07 13.68
CA PRO A 33 -0.64 -3.61 13.70
C PRO A 33 -0.04 -2.97 12.45
N ALA A 34 1.00 -3.56 11.84
CA ALA A 34 1.58 -3.04 10.59
C ALA A 34 0.63 -3.17 9.40
N ILE A 35 -0.13 -4.27 9.31
CA ILE A 35 -1.20 -4.45 8.32
C ILE A 35 -2.34 -3.44 8.55
N ASP A 36 -2.72 -3.21 9.81
CA ASP A 36 -3.78 -2.23 10.13
C ASP A 36 -3.36 -0.81 9.71
N GLU A 37 -2.10 -0.43 9.98
CA GLU A 37 -1.54 0.85 9.53
C GLU A 37 -1.53 0.94 7.99
N PHE A 38 -1.08 -0.14 7.32
CA PHE A 38 -1.12 -0.25 5.86
C PHE A 38 -2.53 -0.04 5.31
N ASN A 39 -3.52 -0.79 5.79
CA ASN A 39 -4.91 -0.73 5.34
C ASN A 39 -5.51 0.68 5.53
N ASN A 40 -5.26 1.30 6.69
CA ASN A 40 -5.75 2.65 6.98
C ASN A 40 -5.12 3.70 6.05
N ALA A 41 -3.80 3.65 5.87
CA ALA A 41 -3.08 4.61 5.04
C ALA A 41 -3.47 4.49 3.56
N THR A 42 -3.57 3.25 3.04
CA THR A 42 -3.95 3.02 1.64
C THR A 42 -5.43 3.31 1.38
N SER A 43 -6.33 3.12 2.36
CA SER A 43 -7.73 3.52 2.24
C SER A 43 -7.87 5.05 2.07
N ALA A 44 -7.13 5.81 2.87
CA ALA A 44 -7.10 7.26 2.76
C ALA A 44 -6.50 7.74 1.43
N LEU A 45 -5.45 7.08 0.93
CA LEU A 45 -4.87 7.38 -0.38
C LEU A 45 -5.85 7.05 -1.53
N ASN A 46 -6.56 5.93 -1.46
CA ASN A 46 -7.58 5.57 -2.46
C ASN A 46 -8.66 6.64 -2.59
N ALA A 47 -9.11 7.23 -1.49
CA ALA A 47 -10.05 8.35 -1.54
C ALA A 47 -9.48 9.57 -2.31
N GLN A 48 -8.18 9.86 -2.16
CA GLN A 48 -7.53 10.93 -2.92
C GLN A 48 -7.38 10.58 -4.41
N ILE A 49 -7.10 9.31 -4.71
CA ILE A 49 -7.01 8.79 -6.09
C ILE A 49 -8.37 8.92 -6.80
N ASP A 50 -9.46 8.58 -6.14
CA ASP A 50 -10.81 8.72 -6.71
C ASP A 50 -11.16 10.19 -6.98
N ILE A 51 -10.79 11.09 -6.07
CA ILE A 51 -10.99 12.53 -6.25
C ILE A 51 -10.24 13.03 -7.49
N VAL A 52 -8.96 12.68 -7.67
CA VAL A 52 -8.22 13.14 -8.85
C VAL A 52 -8.70 12.46 -10.14
N ASN A 53 -9.07 11.18 -10.11
CA ASN A 53 -9.62 10.48 -11.27
C ASN A 53 -10.92 11.15 -11.76
N ALA A 54 -11.71 11.71 -10.85
CA ALA A 54 -12.91 12.49 -11.15
C ALA A 54 -12.56 13.90 -11.66
N ASP A 55 -11.62 14.58 -11.00
CA ASP A 55 -11.22 15.96 -11.30
C ASP A 55 -9.71 16.18 -11.23
N ASN A 56 -9.06 16.15 -12.40
CA ASN A 56 -7.63 16.41 -12.54
C ASN A 56 -7.24 17.85 -12.12
N ALA A 57 -8.17 18.80 -12.01
CA ALA A 57 -7.84 20.16 -11.56
C ALA A 57 -7.30 20.18 -10.11
N LYS A 58 -7.59 19.13 -9.33
CA LYS A 58 -7.10 18.94 -7.96
C LYS A 58 -5.58 18.93 -7.83
N PHE A 59 -4.85 18.56 -8.88
CA PHE A 59 -3.38 18.64 -8.90
C PHE A 59 -2.82 20.05 -8.77
N THR A 60 -3.66 21.07 -8.97
CA THR A 60 -3.29 22.48 -8.80
C THR A 60 -3.92 23.13 -7.57
N ASP A 61 -4.74 22.39 -6.82
CA ASP A 61 -5.37 22.84 -5.58
C ASP A 61 -4.39 22.67 -4.42
N PRO A 62 -3.86 23.77 -3.83
CA PRO A 62 -2.80 23.69 -2.82
C PRO A 62 -3.22 22.93 -1.56
N GLN A 63 -4.51 23.00 -1.19
CA GLN A 63 -5.02 22.28 -0.02
C GLN A 63 -5.05 20.78 -0.31
N TRP A 64 -5.56 20.40 -1.48
CA TRP A 64 -5.59 18.99 -1.88
C TRP A 64 -4.19 18.39 -2.00
N VAL A 65 -3.23 19.17 -2.55
CA VAL A 65 -1.82 18.75 -2.63
C VAL A 65 -1.24 18.50 -1.24
N ALA A 66 -1.40 19.44 -0.30
CA ALA A 66 -0.91 19.29 1.07
C ALA A 66 -1.54 18.08 1.80
N ASP A 67 -2.84 17.89 1.64
CA ASP A 67 -3.56 16.74 2.24
C ASP A 67 -3.06 15.43 1.63
N THR A 68 -2.87 15.38 0.32
CA THR A 68 -2.38 14.18 -0.39
C THR A 68 -0.93 13.86 -0.05
N GLU A 69 -0.05 14.87 0.07
CA GLU A 69 1.32 14.66 0.53
C GLU A 69 1.38 14.10 1.96
N THR A 70 0.47 14.53 2.83
CA THR A 70 0.31 13.96 4.17
C THR A 70 -0.10 12.49 4.10
N GLN A 71 -1.09 12.14 3.26
CA GLN A 71 -1.49 10.74 3.07
C GLN A 71 -0.36 9.88 2.49
N LEU A 72 0.40 10.39 1.52
CA LEU A 72 1.54 9.70 0.95
C LEU A 72 2.66 9.48 1.99
N ALA A 73 2.84 10.39 2.94
CA ALA A 73 3.76 10.19 4.05
C ALA A 73 3.30 9.05 4.97
N LEU A 74 2.00 8.95 5.25
CA LEU A 74 1.43 7.83 6.02
C LEU A 74 1.58 6.49 5.27
N VAL A 75 1.31 6.45 3.96
CA VAL A 75 1.49 5.23 3.15
C VAL A 75 2.96 4.80 3.14
N ARG A 76 3.90 5.75 3.00
CA ARG A 76 5.33 5.45 3.11
C ARG A 76 5.69 4.92 4.49
N GLY A 77 5.14 5.51 5.56
CA GLY A 77 5.33 5.06 6.93
C GLY A 77 4.84 3.62 7.13
N ALA A 78 3.65 3.30 6.63
CA ALA A 78 3.12 1.95 6.67
C ALA A 78 4.00 0.95 5.90
N GLY A 79 4.47 1.31 4.70
CA GLY A 79 5.42 0.48 3.96
C GLY A 79 6.72 0.24 4.74
N GLN A 80 7.23 1.25 5.45
CA GLN A 80 8.40 1.10 6.33
C GLN A 80 8.11 0.21 7.53
N ALA A 81 6.92 0.29 8.12
CA ALA A 81 6.51 -0.56 9.23
C ALA A 81 6.50 -2.04 8.81
N LEU A 82 5.95 -2.36 7.63
CA LEU A 82 5.97 -3.72 7.05
C LEU A 82 7.39 -4.26 6.86
N LYS A 83 8.33 -3.40 6.42
CA LYS A 83 9.75 -3.78 6.25
C LYS A 83 10.52 -3.90 7.56
N SER A 84 10.06 -3.23 8.61
CA SER A 84 10.76 -3.16 9.91
C SER A 84 10.27 -4.21 10.90
N LEU A 85 9.44 -5.15 10.44
CA LEU A 85 9.01 -6.27 11.26
C LEU A 85 10.21 -7.07 11.77
N PRO A 86 10.12 -7.65 12.97
CA PRO A 86 11.16 -8.54 13.48
C PRO A 86 11.36 -9.72 12.51
N ALA A 87 12.55 -10.32 12.55
CA ALA A 87 12.77 -11.57 11.84
C ALA A 87 11.77 -12.64 12.34
N PRO A 88 11.29 -13.53 11.47
CA PRO A 88 10.43 -14.63 11.88
C PRO A 88 11.15 -15.51 12.90
N ASP A 89 10.40 -15.97 13.90
CA ASP A 89 10.87 -16.86 14.98
C ASP A 89 10.82 -18.36 14.60
N SER A 90 10.28 -18.67 13.42
CA SER A 90 10.20 -20.01 12.83
C SER A 90 10.35 -19.95 11.31
N ASP A 91 10.97 -20.97 10.72
CA ASP A 91 11.11 -21.14 9.26
C ASP A 91 9.75 -21.17 8.54
N GLU A 92 8.69 -21.55 9.26
CA GLU A 92 7.31 -21.57 8.74
C GLU A 92 6.83 -20.18 8.30
N TYR A 93 7.33 -19.12 8.94
CA TYR A 93 6.99 -17.72 8.65
C TYR A 93 7.93 -17.06 7.63
N THR A 94 9.02 -17.71 7.19
CA THR A 94 9.99 -17.11 6.26
C THR A 94 9.34 -16.68 4.95
N LYS A 95 8.44 -17.49 4.40
CA LYS A 95 7.73 -17.15 3.16
C LYS A 95 6.81 -15.94 3.35
N LEU A 96 6.05 -15.91 4.46
CA LEU A 96 5.19 -14.77 4.80
C LEU A 96 6.02 -13.49 4.96
N SER A 97 7.13 -13.57 5.69
CA SER A 97 8.06 -12.45 5.88
C SER A 97 8.59 -11.89 4.56
N GLY A 98 9.00 -12.75 3.63
CA GLY A 98 9.46 -12.30 2.31
C GLY A 98 8.35 -11.67 1.45
N LEU A 99 7.10 -12.11 1.59
CA LEU A 99 5.96 -11.48 0.91
C LEU A 99 5.60 -10.11 1.50
N VAL A 100 5.65 -9.99 2.83
CA VAL A 100 5.37 -8.74 3.55
C VAL A 100 6.45 -7.69 3.30
N GLU A 101 7.72 -8.08 3.23
CA GLU A 101 8.82 -7.17 2.86
C GLU A 101 8.61 -6.61 1.45
N GLN A 102 8.28 -7.47 0.48
CA GLN A 102 7.95 -7.06 -0.89
C GLN A 102 6.72 -6.14 -0.94
N LEU A 103 5.71 -6.38 -0.10
CA LEU A 103 4.55 -5.49 0.01
C LEU A 103 4.98 -4.11 0.51
N GLY A 104 5.84 -4.06 1.53
CA GLY A 104 6.41 -2.83 2.03
C GLY A 104 7.19 -2.05 0.97
N ASP A 105 8.04 -2.73 0.19
CA ASP A 105 8.77 -2.12 -0.93
C ASP A 105 7.82 -1.53 -1.98
N ALA A 106 6.87 -2.32 -2.49
CA ALA A 106 5.93 -1.86 -3.50
C ALA A 106 5.06 -0.69 -2.99
N THR A 107 4.71 -0.69 -1.70
CA THR A 107 3.95 0.40 -1.06
C THR A 107 4.74 1.71 -1.04
N ILE A 108 6.03 1.65 -0.70
CA ILE A 108 6.92 2.82 -0.70
C ILE A 108 7.09 3.35 -2.12
N GLU A 109 7.35 2.45 -3.08
CA GLU A 109 7.53 2.83 -4.49
C GLU A 109 6.28 3.50 -5.07
N ALA A 110 5.09 2.97 -4.78
CA ALA A 110 3.83 3.59 -5.18
C ALA A 110 3.71 5.01 -4.61
N ALA A 111 3.95 5.18 -3.31
CA ALA A 111 3.88 6.48 -2.65
C ALA A 111 4.89 7.49 -3.22
N ASP A 112 6.10 7.04 -3.55
CA ASP A 112 7.15 7.86 -4.15
C ASP A 112 6.79 8.29 -5.58
N ALA A 113 6.22 7.39 -6.40
CA ALA A 113 5.74 7.71 -7.74
C ALA A 113 4.62 8.77 -7.71
N TYR A 114 3.63 8.61 -6.82
CA TYR A 114 2.59 9.63 -6.61
C TYR A 114 3.18 10.97 -6.15
N SER A 115 4.10 10.95 -5.19
CA SER A 115 4.75 12.17 -4.70
C SER A 115 5.54 12.88 -5.81
N ALA A 116 6.22 12.13 -6.67
CA ALA A 116 6.94 12.68 -7.82
C ALA A 116 5.99 13.32 -8.84
N ALA A 117 4.83 12.71 -9.10
CA ALA A 117 3.82 13.27 -9.98
C ALA A 117 3.29 14.61 -9.43
N ILE A 118 2.90 14.66 -8.16
CA ILE A 118 2.42 15.86 -7.48
C ILE A 118 3.47 16.99 -7.51
N LYS A 119 4.71 16.70 -7.12
CA LYS A 119 5.81 17.69 -7.13
C LYS A 119 6.11 18.25 -8.51
N SER A 120 5.90 17.44 -9.56
CA SER A 120 6.07 17.89 -10.94
C SER A 120 4.85 18.62 -11.51
N GLY A 121 3.69 18.57 -10.84
CA GLY A 121 2.41 19.06 -11.35
C GLY A 121 1.90 18.30 -12.57
N ASP A 122 2.48 17.14 -12.89
CA ASP A 122 2.15 16.36 -14.08
C ASP A 122 1.28 15.16 -13.73
N VAL A 123 -0.02 15.32 -13.93
CA VAL A 123 -1.04 14.27 -13.69
C VAL A 123 -0.76 13.00 -14.51
N SER A 124 -0.07 13.10 -15.65
CA SER A 124 0.19 11.94 -16.50
C SER A 124 1.22 10.98 -15.90
N ARG A 125 2.11 11.51 -15.05
CA ARG A 125 3.13 10.75 -14.32
C ARG A 125 2.57 9.97 -13.14
N ILE A 126 1.34 10.23 -12.76
CA ILE A 126 0.70 9.41 -11.74
C ILE A 126 0.58 7.94 -12.19
N SER A 127 0.49 7.68 -13.51
CA SER A 127 0.52 6.31 -14.04
C SER A 127 1.85 5.57 -13.79
N ASP A 128 2.91 6.28 -13.37
CA ASP A 128 4.18 5.68 -12.96
C ASP A 128 4.02 4.86 -11.66
N ALA A 129 2.96 5.09 -10.88
CA ALA A 129 2.63 4.28 -9.71
C ALA A 129 1.98 2.92 -10.06
N ASN A 130 1.43 2.77 -11.29
CA ASN A 130 0.67 1.59 -11.67
C ASN A 130 1.44 0.27 -11.51
N PRO A 131 2.73 0.14 -11.90
CA PRO A 131 3.47 -1.11 -11.70
C PRO A 131 3.56 -1.53 -10.23
N SER A 132 3.78 -0.59 -9.32
CA SER A 132 3.84 -0.86 -7.88
C SER A 132 2.45 -1.19 -7.33
N MET A 133 1.39 -0.54 -7.83
CA MET A 133 0.00 -0.85 -7.47
C MET A 133 -0.43 -2.25 -7.95
N ASP A 134 -0.03 -2.63 -9.17
CA ASP A 134 -0.22 -3.98 -9.70
C ASP A 134 0.51 -5.01 -8.83
N LYS A 135 1.75 -4.69 -8.42
CA LYS A 135 2.52 -5.58 -7.53
C LYS A 135 1.86 -5.73 -6.16
N ILE A 136 1.35 -4.65 -5.58
CA ILE A 136 0.59 -4.71 -4.32
C ILE A 136 -0.62 -5.62 -4.51
N ASN A 137 -1.43 -5.39 -5.55
CA ASN A 137 -2.61 -6.21 -5.85
C ASN A 137 -2.27 -7.69 -6.11
N GLU A 138 -1.06 -8.00 -6.58
CA GLU A 138 -0.55 -9.37 -6.75
C GLU A 138 -0.11 -10.01 -5.40
N LEU A 139 0.47 -9.22 -4.50
CA LEU A 139 1.01 -9.68 -3.22
C LEU A 139 -0.06 -9.90 -2.16
N LEU A 140 -1.08 -9.02 -2.07
CA LEU A 140 -2.16 -9.13 -1.09
C LEU A 140 -2.83 -10.53 -1.05
N PRO A 141 -3.26 -11.14 -2.19
CA PRO A 141 -3.85 -12.48 -2.16
C PRO A 141 -2.85 -13.57 -1.78
N GLN A 142 -1.56 -13.42 -2.12
CA GLN A 142 -0.52 -14.38 -1.72
C GLN A 142 -0.27 -14.33 -0.21
N ILE A 143 -0.24 -13.14 0.37
CA ILE A 143 -0.12 -12.94 1.82
C ILE A 143 -1.34 -13.54 2.53
N ASN A 144 -2.56 -13.25 2.06
CA ASN A 144 -3.78 -13.83 2.64
C ASN A 144 -3.77 -15.36 2.58
N ALA A 145 -3.35 -15.95 1.45
CA ALA A 145 -3.24 -17.40 1.31
C ALA A 145 -2.21 -18.01 2.26
N GLU A 146 -1.07 -17.34 2.44
CA GLU A 146 -0.01 -17.82 3.34
C GLU A 146 -0.41 -17.70 4.81
N VAL A 147 -1.06 -16.60 5.21
CA VAL A 147 -1.66 -16.45 6.55
C VAL A 147 -2.71 -17.52 6.79
N GLY A 148 -3.57 -17.81 5.81
CA GLY A 148 -4.56 -18.89 5.88
C GLY A 148 -3.90 -20.26 6.11
N ARG A 149 -2.87 -20.59 5.34
CA ARG A 149 -2.09 -21.84 5.48
C ARG A 149 -1.46 -21.97 6.87
N LEU A 150 -1.02 -20.87 7.47
CA LEU A 150 -0.39 -20.84 8.81
C LEU A 150 -1.42 -20.88 9.95
N SER A 151 -2.71 -20.70 9.65
CA SER A 151 -3.81 -20.69 10.62
C SER A 151 -4.53 -22.04 10.77
N GLU A 152 -4.22 -23.00 9.89
CA GLU A 152 -4.79 -24.36 9.85
C GLU A 152 -3.94 -25.37 10.63
#